data_AF-A0A836TF63-F1
#
_entry.id   AF-A0A836TF63-F1
#
_cell.length_a   1.000
_cell.length_b   1.000
_cell.length_c   1.000
_cell.angle_alpha   90.00
_cell.angle_beta   90.00
_cell.angle_gamma   90.00
#
_symmetry.space_group_name_H-M   'P 1'
#
loop_
_entity.id
_entity.type
_entity.pdbx_description
1 polymer ?
#
loop_
_entity_poly.entity_id
_entity_poly.type
_entity_poly.pdbx_seq_one_letter_code
_entity_poly.pdbx_strand_id
1 'polypeptide(L)'
;MCCVDQLSPQLEADTTLLFVSAHAAAQPRSHLGLKAGDTVSVRAAILSLVTKSANDVAIVLAEAIAGDKSAFVEQMNVKARDIGMAKAEF
;
A
#
# COMPACT_ATOMS: atom_id res chain seq x y z
N MET A 1 -13.79 8.65 -16.52
CA MET A 1 -12.32 8.83 -16.46
C MET A 1 -12.00 9.16 -15.02
N CYS A 2 -11.85 8.12 -14.18
CA CYS A 2 -11.68 8.27 -12.73
C CYS A 2 -10.18 8.29 -12.42
N CYS A 3 -9.75 9.09 -11.45
CA CYS A 3 -8.35 9.32 -11.06
C CYS A 3 -7.52 8.05 -10.74
N VAL A 4 -8.16 6.88 -10.69
CA VAL A 4 -7.53 5.57 -10.49
C VAL A 4 -6.74 5.12 -11.74
N ASP A 5 -7.13 5.57 -12.94
CA ASP A 5 -6.49 5.17 -14.20
C ASP A 5 -5.13 5.85 -14.45
N GLN A 6 -4.73 6.82 -13.62
CA GLN A 6 -3.45 7.56 -13.76
C GLN A 6 -2.30 6.99 -12.91
N LEU A 7 -2.48 5.83 -12.27
CA LEU A 7 -1.40 5.17 -11.57
C LEU A 7 -0.37 4.61 -12.57
N SER A 8 0.88 4.98 -12.32
CA SER A 8 2.10 4.65 -13.05
C SER A 8 2.19 3.19 -13.53
N PRO A 9 2.99 2.87 -14.56
CA PRO A 9 3.04 1.58 -15.27
C PRO A 9 3.52 0.36 -14.44
N GLN A 10 3.56 0.47 -13.12
CA GLN A 10 4.14 -0.52 -12.22
C GLN A 10 3.08 -1.44 -11.60
N LEU A 11 1.80 -1.04 -11.54
CA LEU A 11 0.70 -1.85 -11.01
C LEU A 11 -0.62 -1.52 -11.72
N GLU A 12 -1.07 -2.41 -12.61
CA GLU A 12 -2.41 -2.30 -13.20
C GLU A 12 -3.49 -2.65 -12.16
N ALA A 13 -4.47 -1.75 -12.01
CA ALA A 13 -5.41 -1.76 -10.88
C ALA A 13 -6.26 -3.03 -10.75
N ASP A 14 -6.69 -3.63 -11.86
CA ASP A 14 -7.66 -4.73 -11.85
C ASP A 14 -7.03 -6.12 -12.13
N THR A 15 -5.86 -6.16 -12.78
CA THR A 15 -5.19 -7.40 -13.19
C THR A 15 -4.07 -7.83 -12.24
N THR A 16 -3.51 -6.89 -11.47
CA THR A 16 -2.43 -7.18 -10.53
C THR A 16 -2.99 -7.64 -9.18
N LEU A 17 -2.61 -8.84 -8.77
CA LEU A 17 -2.91 -9.40 -7.46
C LEU A 17 -1.71 -9.25 -6.54
N LEU A 18 -1.95 -8.72 -5.35
CA LEU A 18 -0.96 -8.50 -4.30
C LEU A 18 -1.03 -9.63 -3.29
N PHE A 19 0.12 -10.22 -2.98
CA PHE A 19 0.23 -11.27 -1.98
C PHE A 19 0.17 -10.68 -0.57
N VAL A 20 -0.60 -11.32 0.32
CA VAL A 20 -0.70 -10.92 1.72
C VAL A 20 0.31 -11.70 2.56
N SER A 21 1.33 -11.00 3.04
CA SER A 21 2.32 -11.60 3.94
C SER A 21 1.76 -11.82 5.36
N ALA A 22 2.45 -12.65 6.14
CA ALA A 22 2.13 -12.83 7.56
C ALA A 22 2.30 -11.53 8.36
N HIS A 23 3.23 -10.67 7.93
CA HIS A 23 3.46 -9.36 8.55
C HIS A 23 2.32 -8.39 8.26
N ALA A 24 1.79 -8.38 7.04
CA ALA A 24 0.60 -7.61 6.68
C ALA A 24 -0.64 -8.07 7.46
N ALA A 25 -0.87 -9.39 7.55
CA ALA A 25 -2.01 -9.95 8.28
C ALA A 25 -1.97 -9.69 9.80
N ALA A 26 -0.78 -9.40 10.36
CA ALA A 26 -0.59 -9.15 11.79
C ALA A 26 -0.77 -7.68 12.22
N GLN A 27 -1.11 -6.76 11.30
CA GLN A 27 -1.15 -5.34 11.63
C GLN A 27 -2.25 -4.98 12.65
N PRO A 28 -1.96 -4.11 13.63
CA PRO A 28 -2.91 -3.66 14.64
C PRO A 28 -4.05 -2.81 14.04
N ARG A 29 -5.17 -2.72 14.79
CA ARG A 29 -6.55 -2.45 14.32
C ARG A 29 -6.75 -1.29 13.31
N SER A 30 -7.86 -1.45 12.58
CA SER A 30 -8.27 -0.91 11.26
C SER A 30 -7.62 -1.69 10.13
N HIS A 31 -8.06 -2.91 9.88
CA HIS A 31 -7.53 -3.78 8.83
C HIS A 31 -8.70 -4.51 8.14
N LEU A 32 -8.52 -4.95 6.89
CA LEU A 32 -9.58 -5.59 6.08
C LEU A 32 -9.86 -7.04 6.54
N GLY A 33 -8.96 -7.63 7.33
CA GLY A 33 -9.10 -8.98 7.86
C GLY A 33 -8.49 -10.05 6.96
N LEU A 34 -7.52 -9.63 6.14
CA LEU A 34 -6.80 -10.52 5.23
C LEU A 34 -5.98 -11.53 6.03
N LYS A 35 -5.95 -12.76 5.55
CA LYS A 35 -5.12 -13.84 6.11
C LYS A 35 -3.82 -13.93 5.34
N ALA A 36 -2.77 -14.37 6.02
CA ALA A 36 -1.51 -14.69 5.36
C ALA A 36 -1.74 -15.74 4.26
N GLY A 37 -1.24 -15.48 3.06
CA GLY A 37 -1.48 -16.33 1.88
C GLY A 37 -2.67 -15.91 1.02
N ASP A 38 -3.49 -14.96 1.46
CA ASP A 38 -4.53 -14.37 0.61
C ASP A 38 -3.92 -13.52 -0.51
N THR A 39 -4.74 -13.17 -1.49
CA THR A 39 -4.40 -12.16 -2.49
C THR A 39 -5.49 -11.10 -2.58
N VAL A 40 -5.09 -9.86 -2.85
CA VAL A 40 -6.00 -8.72 -3.02
C VAL A 40 -5.64 -7.96 -4.29
N SER A 41 -6.63 -7.53 -5.08
CA SER A 41 -6.34 -6.71 -6.26
C SER A 41 -5.86 -5.32 -5.86
N VAL A 42 -5.06 -4.69 -6.71
CA VAL A 42 -4.57 -3.31 -6.48
C VAL A 42 -5.73 -2.33 -6.29
N ARG A 43 -6.80 -2.45 -7.07
CA ARG A 43 -8.02 -1.64 -6.91
C ARG A 43 -8.63 -1.83 -5.52
N ALA A 44 -8.81 -3.08 -5.08
CA ALA A 44 -9.39 -3.37 -3.77
C ALA A 44 -8.49 -2.86 -2.64
N ALA A 45 -7.16 -2.98 -2.81
CA ALA A 45 -6.18 -2.46 -1.88
C ALA A 45 -6.30 -0.92 -1.76
N ILE A 46 -6.29 -0.19 -2.87
CA ILE A 46 -6.42 1.27 -2.85
C ILE A 46 -7.76 1.71 -2.24
N LEU A 47 -8.87 1.09 -2.65
CA LEU A 47 -10.20 1.44 -2.15
C LEU A 47 -10.31 1.19 -0.64
N SER A 48 -9.81 0.06 -0.14
CA SER A 48 -9.85 -0.27 1.28
C SER A 48 -8.91 0.61 2.13
N LEU A 49 -7.75 0.98 1.59
CA LEU A 49 -6.85 1.94 2.22
C LEU A 49 -7.55 3.31 2.38
N VAL A 50 -8.16 3.83 1.31
CA VAL A 50 -8.81 5.15 1.34
C VAL A 50 -10.08 5.14 2.19
N THR A 51 -10.88 4.07 2.16
CA THR A 51 -12.19 4.03 2.85
C THR A 51 -12.12 3.58 4.29
N LYS A 52 -11.18 2.71 4.65
CA LYS A 52 -11.09 2.11 5.99
C LYS A 52 -9.76 2.35 6.70
N SER A 53 -8.81 3.04 6.06
CA SER A 53 -7.44 3.18 6.59
C SER A 53 -6.88 1.81 7.00
N ALA A 54 -7.08 0.83 6.12
CA ALA A 54 -6.73 -0.56 6.37
C ALA A 54 -5.20 -0.72 6.47
N ASN A 55 -4.68 -0.93 7.67
CA ASN A 55 -3.25 -1.02 7.98
C ASN A 55 -2.62 -2.28 7.39
N ASP A 56 -3.35 -3.41 7.36
CA ASP A 56 -2.90 -4.63 6.67
C ASP A 56 -2.63 -4.34 5.19
N VAL A 57 -3.58 -3.67 4.53
CA VAL A 57 -3.48 -3.30 3.12
C VAL A 57 -2.37 -2.26 2.87
N ALA A 58 -2.14 -1.33 3.79
CA ALA A 58 -1.02 -0.40 3.71
C ALA A 58 0.33 -1.15 3.65
N ILE A 59 0.48 -2.21 4.46
CA ILE A 59 1.67 -3.06 4.44
C ILE A 59 1.74 -3.92 3.18
N VAL A 60 0.63 -4.48 2.70
CA VAL A 60 0.60 -5.22 1.42
C VAL A 60 1.09 -4.34 0.28
N LEU A 61 0.65 -3.08 0.21
CA LEU A 61 1.09 -2.13 -0.82
C LEU A 61 2.55 -1.74 -0.64
N ALA A 62 3.01 -1.51 0.58
CA ALA A 62 4.41 -1.20 0.88
C ALA A 62 5.34 -2.32 0.42
N GLU A 63 5.01 -3.58 0.75
CA GLU A 63 5.77 -4.76 0.37
C GLU A 63 5.74 -4.99 -1.15
N ALA A 64 4.60 -4.74 -1.81
CA ALA A 64 4.49 -4.87 -3.26
C ALA A 64 5.28 -3.80 -4.04
N ILE A 65 5.38 -2.57 -3.51
CA ILE A 65 6.07 -1.45 -4.17
C ILE A 65 7.57 -1.47 -3.90
N ALA A 66 7.98 -1.72 -2.66
CA ALA A 66 9.36 -1.54 -2.22
C ALA A 66 10.04 -2.84 -1.71
N GLY A 67 9.33 -3.97 -1.69
CA GLY A 67 9.82 -5.26 -1.19
C GLY A 67 9.62 -5.44 0.32
N ASP A 68 9.78 -4.37 1.10
CA ASP A 68 9.48 -4.36 2.53
C ASP A 68 9.02 -2.98 3.03
N LYS A 69 8.50 -2.95 4.28
CA LYS A 69 8.00 -1.73 4.92
C LYS A 69 9.08 -0.65 5.09
N SER A 70 10.29 -1.02 5.48
CA SER A 70 11.36 -0.05 5.78
C SER A 70 11.82 0.66 4.50
N ALA A 71 12.01 -0.08 3.42
CA ALA A 71 12.31 0.46 2.11
C ALA A 71 11.19 1.38 1.61
N PHE A 72 9.93 1.03 1.87
CA PHE A 72 8.80 1.90 1.55
C PHE A 72 8.82 3.21 2.33
N VAL A 73 9.10 3.16 3.64
CA VAL A 73 9.24 4.36 4.49
C VAL A 73 10.36 5.27 4.01
N GLU A 74 11.50 4.71 3.59
CA GLU A 74 12.58 5.50 2.98
C GLU A 74 12.10 6.23 1.72
N GLN A 75 11.36 5.55 0.84
CA GLN A 75 10.78 6.18 -0.35
C GLN A 75 9.75 7.26 0.01
N MET A 76 8.94 7.07 1.06
CA MET A 76 8.02 8.10 1.56
C MET A 76 8.76 9.34 2.04
N ASN A 77 9.85 9.18 2.79
CA ASN A 77 10.69 10.28 3.27
C ASN A 77 11.43 10.99 2.13
N VAL A 78 11.86 10.27 1.09
CA VAL A 78 12.37 10.89 -0.15
C VAL A 78 11.27 11.70 -0.84
N LYS A 79 10.09 11.09 -1.06
CA LYS A 79 8.98 11.76 -1.73
C LYS A 79 8.49 13.00 -0.98
N ALA A 80 8.43 12.94 0.35
CA ALA A 80 8.06 14.07 1.20
C ALA A 80 9.00 15.25 1.00
N ARG A 81 10.31 15.01 0.92
CA ARG A 81 11.30 16.05 0.60
C ARG A 81 11.08 16.64 -0.79
N ASP A 82 10.81 15.80 -1.79
CA ASP A 82 10.58 16.24 -3.17
C ASP A 82 9.36 17.16 -3.31
N ILE A 83 8.31 16.93 -2.51
CA ILE A 83 7.08 17.75 -2.52
C ILE A 83 7.10 18.90 -1.49
N GLY A 84 8.25 19.18 -0.87
CA GLY A 84 8.44 20.30 0.05
C GLY A 84 7.93 20.07 1.48
N MET A 85 7.60 18.84 1.86
CA MET A 85 7.20 18.46 3.23
C MET A 85 8.43 18.28 4.14
N ALA A 86 9.23 19.33 4.30
CA ALA A 86 10.53 19.28 5.01
C ALA A 86 10.46 18.92 6.51
N LYS A 87 9.27 18.89 7.12
CA LYS A 87 9.05 18.54 8.53
C LYS A 87 8.39 17.16 8.72
N ALA A 88 8.06 16.46 7.64
CA ALA A 88 7.45 15.15 7.72
C ALA A 88 8.54 14.08 7.79
N GLU A 89 8.39 13.17 8.76
CA GLU A 89 9.20 11.98 8.94
C GLU A 89 8.23 10.81 9.19
N PHE A 90 8.44 9.72 8.48
CA PHE A 90 7.64 8.49 8.53
C PHE A 90 8.41 7.34 9.17
#